data_AF-A0AAW7R1P0-F1
#
_entry.id   AF-A0AAW7R1P0-F1
#
_cell.length_a   1.000
_cell.length_b   1.000
_cell.length_c   1.000
_cell.angle_alpha   90.00
_cell.angle_beta   90.00
_cell.angle_gamma   90.00
#
_symmetry.space_group_name_H-M   'P 1'
#
loop_
_entity.id
_entity.type
_entity.pdbx_description
1 polymer ?
#
loop_
_entity_poly.entity_id
_entity_poly.type
_entity_poly.pdbx_seq_one_letter_code
_entity_poly.pdbx_strand_id
1 'polypeptide(L)'
;MTFIIQQLSWHKRRKATVEPQPVAISVPDFEKVLNHFCTVEVTFDNGEVAKLTGRVTQHPITGVWSVNGINAKGQSVSARYQDDNNDDSV
;
A
#
# COMPACT_ATOMS: atom_id res chain seq x y z
N MET A 1 -10.18 3.28 8.65
CA MET A 1 -8.94 2.52 8.41
C MET A 1 -8.26 3.17 7.24
N THR A 2 -7.26 4.00 7.52
CA THR A 2 -6.64 4.85 6.51
C THR A 2 -5.29 4.25 6.15
N PHE A 3 -4.98 4.22 4.85
CA PHE A 3 -3.70 3.74 4.37
C PHE A 3 -2.98 4.88 3.64
N ILE A 4 -1.76 5.18 4.07
CA ILE A 4 -0.89 6.12 3.38
C ILE A 4 -0.09 5.33 2.36
N ILE A 5 -0.31 5.60 1.06
CA ILE A 5 0.52 5.03 0.00
C ILE A 5 1.94 5.57 0.19
N GLN A 6 2.86 4.67 0.50
CA GLN A 6 4.27 5.00 0.54
C GLN A 6 4.74 4.99 -0.91
N GLN A 7 4.73 6.18 -1.52
CA GLN A 7 5.16 6.35 -2.91
C GLN A 7 6.60 5.83 -3.02
N LEU A 8 6.76 4.63 -3.57
CA LEU A 8 8.07 4.06 -3.89
C LEU A 8 8.59 4.89 -5.07
N SER A 9 9.25 5.99 -4.75
CA SER A 9 9.94 6.84 -5.73
C SER A 9 11.13 6.07 -6.30
N TRP A 10 10.84 5.11 -7.17
CA TRP A 10 11.82 4.33 -7.93
C TRP A 10 12.45 5.14 -9.06
N HIS A 11 12.03 6.41 -9.22
CA HIS A 11 12.35 7.36 -10.30
C HIS A 11 13.84 7.69 -10.50
N LYS A 12 14.76 7.02 -9.80
CA LYS A 12 16.18 6.97 -10.17
C LYS A 12 16.50 5.63 -10.87
N ARG A 13 15.92 5.39 -12.07
CA ARG A 13 16.63 4.92 -13.28
C ARG A 13 15.67 4.51 -14.40
N ARG A 14 15.58 5.41 -15.40
CA ARG A 14 15.34 5.21 -16.85
C ARG A 14 13.92 5.49 -17.40
N LYS A 15 13.84 6.62 -18.12
CA LYS A 15 12.93 7.04 -19.21
C LYS A 15 11.42 6.90 -18.97
N ALA A 16 10.75 8.06 -19.00
CA ALA A 16 9.31 8.26 -18.84
C ALA A 16 8.47 7.48 -19.86
N THR A 17 8.04 6.29 -19.48
CA THR A 17 6.69 5.84 -19.80
C THR A 17 5.82 6.35 -18.66
N VAL A 18 4.76 7.11 -18.96
CA VAL A 18 3.81 7.60 -17.95
C VAL A 18 3.04 6.40 -17.43
N GLU A 19 3.58 5.73 -16.42
CA GLU A 19 2.87 4.68 -15.70
C GLU A 19 1.85 5.34 -14.76
N PRO A 20 0.61 4.83 -14.72
CA PRO A 20 -0.45 5.40 -13.90
C PRO A 20 -0.04 5.40 -12.42
N GLN A 21 -0.28 6.50 -11.71
CA GLN A 21 0.07 6.63 -10.29
C GLN A 21 -1.08 6.14 -9.39
N PRO A 22 -0.78 5.37 -8.34
CA PRO A 22 -1.81 4.92 -7.41
C PRO A 22 -2.30 6.12 -6.58
N VAL A 23 -3.60 6.42 -6.67
CA VAL A 23 -4.25 7.55 -5.98
C VAL A 23 -5.08 7.12 -4.78
N ALA A 24 -5.61 5.90 -4.81
CA ALA A 24 -6.37 5.34 -3.69
C ALA A 24 -6.07 3.85 -3.52
N ILE A 25 -6.17 3.38 -2.29
CA ILE A 25 -5.96 1.99 -1.92
C ILE A 25 -7.06 1.54 -0.96
N SER A 26 -7.57 0.34 -1.18
CA SER A 26 -8.53 -0.35 -0.32
C SER A 26 -8.04 -1.76 -0.06
N VAL A 27 -8.08 -2.19 1.20
CA VAL A 27 -7.67 -3.53 1.62
C VAL A 27 -8.81 -4.12 2.44
N PRO A 28 -9.83 -4.72 1.81
CA PRO A 28 -11.03 -5.20 2.51
C PRO A 28 -10.72 -6.33 3.49
N ASP A 29 -9.74 -7.18 3.17
CA ASP A 29 -9.36 -8.35 3.96
C ASP A 29 -8.18 -8.06 4.91
N PHE A 30 -8.04 -6.79 5.33
CA PHE A 30 -6.92 -6.39 6.18
C PHE A 30 -7.09 -6.92 7.60
N GLU A 31 -6.10 -7.68 8.05
CA GLU A 31 -5.97 -8.12 9.44
C GLU A 31 -4.60 -7.73 9.98
N LYS A 32 -4.53 -7.29 11.24
CA LYS A 32 -3.27 -7.00 11.97
C LYS A 32 -2.58 -8.32 12.38
N VAL A 33 -2.31 -9.18 11.39
CA VAL A 33 -1.64 -10.48 11.55
C VAL A 33 -0.40 -10.48 10.67
N LEU A 34 0.75 -10.79 11.27
CA LEU A 34 2.02 -10.80 10.56
C LEU A 34 1.99 -11.86 9.45
N ASN A 35 2.40 -11.49 8.24
CA ASN A 35 2.43 -12.35 7.05
C ASN A 35 1.05 -12.80 6.54
N HIS A 36 -0.02 -12.15 6.99
CA HIS A 36 -1.35 -12.35 6.43
C HIS A 36 -1.38 -11.96 4.95
N PHE A 37 -1.98 -12.81 4.13
CA PHE A 37 -2.21 -12.51 2.71
C PHE A 37 -3.56 -11.82 2.57
N CYS A 38 -3.58 -10.71 1.85
CA CYS A 38 -4.78 -9.89 1.67
C CYS A 38 -4.91 -9.43 0.22
N THR A 39 -6.13 -9.05 -0.17
CA THR A 39 -6.37 -8.43 -1.47
C THR A 39 -6.18 -6.92 -1.35
N VAL A 40 -5.35 -6.35 -2.21
CA VAL A 40 -5.11 -4.89 -2.25
C VAL A 40 -5.70 -4.34 -3.54
N GLU A 41 -6.76 -3.56 -3.41
CA GLU A 41 -7.39 -2.87 -4.53
C GLU A 41 -6.80 -1.47 -4.64
N VAL A 42 -6.17 -1.17 -5.78
CA VAL A 42 -5.53 0.12 -6.03
C VAL A 42 -6.25 0.80 -7.18
N THR A 43 -6.71 2.01 -6.92
CA THR A 43 -7.20 2.92 -7.95
C THR A 43 -6.07 3.81 -8.39
N PHE A 44 -5.88 3.89 -9.70
CA PHE A 44 -4.89 4.73 -10.34
C PHE A 44 -5.49 6.06 -10.82
N ASP A 45 -4.63 7.05 -11.07
CA ASP A 45 -4.99 8.39 -11.57
C ASP A 45 -5.74 8.37 -12.90
N ASN A 46 -5.51 7.37 -13.74
CA ASN A 46 -6.23 7.13 -15.00
C ASN A 46 -7.63 6.51 -14.80
N GLY A 47 -8.04 6.24 -13.56
CA GLY A 47 -9.30 5.57 -13.22
C GLY A 47 -9.25 4.04 -13.31
N GLU A 48 -8.11 3.45 -13.66
CA GLU A 48 -7.93 1.99 -13.64
C GLU A 48 -7.92 1.48 -12.20
N VAL A 49 -8.59 0.36 -11.97
CA VAL A 49 -8.55 -0.34 -10.69
C VAL A 49 -7.81 -1.66 -10.89
N ALA A 50 -6.70 -1.85 -10.19
CA ALA A 50 -5.99 -3.13 -10.17
C ALA A 50 -6.15 -3.83 -8.83
N LYS A 51 -6.24 -5.15 -8.90
CA LYS A 51 -6.15 -6.02 -7.74
C LYS A 51 -4.73 -6.57 -7.65
N LEU A 52 -4.10 -6.38 -6.50
CA LEU A 52 -2.77 -6.86 -6.17
C LEU A 52 -2.89 -7.88 -5.04
N THR A 53 -2.02 -8.88 -5.05
CA THR A 53 -1.87 -9.79 -3.92
C THR A 53 -0.98 -9.12 -2.89
N GLY A 54 -1.54 -8.84 -1.73
CA GLY A 54 -0.91 -8.15 -0.61
C GLY A 54 -0.38 -9.09 0.45
N ARG A 55 0.67 -8.63 1.15
CA ARG A 55 1.13 -9.22 2.41
C ARG A 55 1.20 -8.16 3.49
N VAL A 56 0.62 -8.47 4.64
CA VAL A 56 0.69 -7.65 5.84
C VAL A 56 2.04 -7.86 6.52
N THR A 57 2.71 -6.76 6.85
CA THR A 57 3.98 -6.72 7.55
C THR A 57 3.88 -5.76 8.72
N GLN A 58 4.59 -6.04 9.81
CA GLN A 58 4.74 -5.12 10.93
C GLN A 58 6.20 -4.71 11.07
N HIS A 59 6.44 -3.43 11.27
CA HIS A 59 7.77 -2.94 11.58
C HIS A 59 8.16 -3.38 13.01
N PRO A 60 9.28 -4.10 13.21
CA PRO A 60 9.60 -4.72 14.49
C PRO A 60 9.91 -3.72 15.63
N ILE A 61 10.40 -2.52 15.28
CA ILE A 61 10.73 -1.47 16.26
C ILE A 61 9.53 -0.57 16.56
N THR A 62 8.90 0.03 15.53
CA THR A 62 7.82 1.00 15.70
C THR A 62 6.44 0.38 15.85
N GLY A 63 6.28 -0.93 15.63
CA GLY A 63 5.00 -1.63 15.68
C GLY A 63 4.02 -1.28 14.56
N VAL A 64 4.45 -0.45 13.61
CA VAL A 64 3.63 0.05 12.50
C VAL A 64 3.27 -1.07 11.54
N TRP A 65 1.99 -1.16 11.20
CA TRP A 65 1.48 -2.10 10.20
C TRP A 65 1.59 -1.50 8.80
N SER A 66 1.97 -2.33 7.83
CA SER A 66 2.03 -1.97 6.42
C SER A 66 1.55 -3.13 5.56
N VAL A 67 1.09 -2.83 4.36
CA VAL A 67 0.70 -3.81 3.35
C VAL A 67 1.53 -3.57 2.09
N ASN A 68 2.09 -4.65 1.56
CA ASN A 68 2.83 -4.62 0.31
C ASN A 68 2.10 -5.49 -0.73
N GLY A 69 1.62 -4.88 -1.81
CA GLY A 69 0.91 -5.53 -2.90
C GLY A 69 1.76 -5.64 -4.16
N ILE A 70 1.63 -6.76 -4.87
CA ILE A 70 2.22 -6.96 -6.21
C ILE A 70 1.26 -7.75 -7.12
N ASN A 71 1.35 -7.54 -8.43
CA ASN A 71 0.62 -8.34 -9.43
C ASN A 71 1.55 -8.91 -10.52
N ALA A 72 0.99 -9.77 -11.36
CA ALA A 72 1.71 -10.40 -12.47
C ALA A 72 2.16 -9.42 -13.57
N LYS A 73 1.60 -8.20 -13.61
CA LYS A 73 2.05 -7.13 -14.53
C LYS A 73 3.30 -6.40 -14.02
N GLY A 74 3.81 -6.77 -12.84
CA GLY A 74 4.96 -6.11 -12.21
C GLY A 74 4.61 -4.80 -11.48
N GLN A 75 3.33 -4.44 -11.38
CA GLN A 75 2.89 -3.30 -10.58
C GLN A 75 2.99 -3.67 -9.10
N SER A 76 3.51 -2.75 -8.30
CA SER A 76 3.63 -2.94 -6.85
C SER A 76 3.26 -1.66 -6.11
N VAL A 77 2.68 -1.83 -4.92
CA VAL A 77 2.29 -0.73 -4.03
C VAL A 77 2.69 -1.10 -2.61
N SER A 78 3.26 -0.13 -1.90
CA SER A 78 3.46 -0.22 -0.46
C SER A 78 2.58 0.82 0.21
N ALA A 79 1.85 0.41 1.23
CA ALA A 79 1.01 1.31 2.01
C ALA A 79 1.17 1.05 3.49
N ARG A 80 1.30 2.15 4.23
CA ARG A 80 1.38 2.14 5.68
C ARG A 80 -0.03 2.28 6.24
N TYR A 81 -0.38 1.42 7.18
CA TYR A 81 -1.59 1.57 7.98
C TYR A 81 -1.43 2.78 8.91
N GLN A 82 -2.37 3.71 8.82
CA GLN A 82 -2.55 4.81 9.75
C GLN A 82 -3.77 4.48 10.60
N ASP A 83 -3.53 4.22 11.88
CA ASP A 83 -4.61 4.19 12.85
C ASP A 83 -5.05 5.65 13.06
N ASP A 84 -6.32 5.97 12.80
CA ASP A 84 -6.87 7.32 13.03
C ASP A 84 -6.97 7.65 14.54
N ASN A 85 -6.45 6.78 15.41
CA ASN A 85 -6.24 7.03 16.82
C ASN A 85 -5.04 7.96 17.02
N ASN A 86 -5.21 9.22 16.64
CA ASN A 86 -4.40 10.31 17.14
C ASN A 86 -4.78 10.55 18.61
N ASP A 87 -4.18 9.78 19.51
CA ASP A 87 -4.16 10.09 20.94
C ASP A 87 -2.85 10.82 21.27
N ASP A 88 -2.67 12.00 20.67
CA ASP A 88 -1.89 13.07 21.27
C ASP A 88 -2.75 13.67 22.40
N SER A 89 -2.93 12.92 23.49
CA SER A 89 -3.42 13.45 24.76
C SER A 89 -2.24 13.66 25.70
N VAL A 90 -1.71 14.88 25.66
CA VAL A 90 -1.04 15.68 26.72
C VAL A 90 -0.04 14.97 27.64
#